data_AF-A0A815MP96-F1
#
_entry.id   AF-A0A815MP96-F1
#
_cell.length_a   1.000
_cell.length_b   1.000
_cell.length_c   1.000
_cell.angle_alpha   90.00
_cell.angle_beta   90.00
_cell.angle_gamma   90.00
#
_symmetry.space_group_name_H-M   'P 1'
#
loop_
_entity.id
_entity.type
_entity.pdbx_description
1 polymer ?
#
loop_
_entity_poly.entity_id
_entity_poly.type
_entity_poly.pdbx_seq_one_letter_code
_entity_poly.pdbx_strand_id
1 'polypeptide(L)'
;MTQASSVINDNCSICRSQFFDPIVLPCGHSFDRRCIRECVQHSNAQAQIPVESRTIGCPLCRKHFRSNVKFIDEWNSRQVVQSMENMAIPVYEIFVIDTSSSMWFSDEFFGTARLTVAKDFLREILNERKRSGKNLIACYYFNASTNQLFDFSVIDDNEISSIDLLTPDTSFFTKKTAVYDSISDCMQKFQNEIRGANILQESERKIYVLSDGCDNRSRPSSIQRYQLISQRLAKEATIEGTFIQIGLKNLKTGKSVANLLRYRFHHFGSGNAALFTRGFLSENPSEHNRFVAHHTSL
;
A
#
# COMPACT_ATOMS: atom_id res chain seq x y z
N MET A 1 17.09 -30.81 -10.15
CA MET A 1 15.72 -31.35 -10.27
C MET A 1 14.97 -30.77 -9.07
N THR A 2 13.99 -29.87 -9.18
CA THR A 2 12.92 -29.68 -10.16
C THR A 2 12.57 -28.19 -10.20
N GLN A 3 12.48 -27.60 -11.41
CA GLN A 3 11.83 -26.32 -11.62
C GLN A 3 10.35 -26.47 -11.24
N ALA A 4 9.88 -25.70 -10.27
CA ALA A 4 8.46 -25.46 -10.09
C ALA A 4 8.02 -24.47 -11.17
N SER A 5 7.77 -24.99 -12.37
CA SER A 5 7.05 -24.25 -13.40
C SER A 5 5.64 -24.02 -12.85
N SER A 6 5.32 -22.80 -12.44
CA SER A 6 3.93 -22.38 -12.20
C SER A 6 3.22 -22.40 -13.55
N VAL A 7 2.65 -23.55 -13.92
CA VAL A 7 1.81 -23.66 -15.11
C VAL A 7 0.60 -22.77 -14.87
N ILE A 8 0.60 -21.61 -15.52
CA ILE A 8 -0.62 -20.84 -15.74
C ILE A 8 -1.54 -21.80 -16.48
N ASN A 9 -2.63 -22.23 -15.84
CA ASN A 9 -3.56 -23.15 -16.47
C ASN A 9 -4.35 -22.35 -17.52
N ASP A 10 -3.90 -22.42 -18.78
CA ASP A 10 -4.49 -21.72 -19.92
C ASP A 10 -5.83 -22.33 -20.38
N ASN A 11 -6.39 -23.27 -19.60
CA ASN A 11 -7.60 -24.00 -19.93
C ASN A 11 -8.78 -23.64 -19.02
N CYS A 12 -9.97 -23.52 -19.60
CA CYS A 12 -11.20 -23.40 -18.85
C CYS A 12 -11.49 -24.70 -18.09
N SER A 13 -11.73 -24.60 -16.78
CA SER A 13 -11.98 -25.79 -15.93
C SER A 13 -13.32 -26.50 -16.20
N ILE A 14 -14.24 -25.88 -16.96
CA ILE A 14 -15.53 -26.46 -17.35
C ILE A 14 -15.36 -27.29 -18.63
N CYS A 15 -14.94 -26.67 -19.74
CA CYS A 15 -14.79 -27.37 -21.03
C CYS A 15 -13.45 -28.11 -21.17
N ARG A 16 -12.47 -27.82 -20.30
CA ARG A 16 -11.10 -28.37 -20.31
C ARG A 16 -10.29 -28.04 -21.56
N SER A 17 -10.75 -27.09 -22.37
CA SER A 17 -10.06 -26.57 -23.55
C SER A 17 -9.37 -25.25 -23.21
N GLN A 18 -8.43 -24.85 -24.07
CA GLN A 18 -7.81 -23.52 -24.01
C GLN A 18 -8.89 -22.43 -23.99
N PHE A 19 -8.68 -21.39 -23.19
CA PHE A 19 -9.66 -20.30 -23.06
C PHE A 19 -10.04 -19.68 -24.41
N PHE A 20 -11.34 -19.63 -24.68
CA PHE A 20 -11.90 -18.91 -25.82
C PHE A 20 -12.94 -17.93 -25.28
N ASP A 21 -12.62 -16.64 -25.36
CA ASP A 21 -13.47 -15.54 -24.84
C ASP A 21 -13.74 -15.67 -23.32
N PRO A 22 -12.68 -15.59 -22.48
CA PRO A 22 -12.79 -15.82 -21.05
C PRO A 22 -13.52 -14.68 -20.32
N ILE A 23 -14.33 -15.07 -19.35
CA ILE A 23 -14.91 -14.22 -18.31
C ILE A 23 -14.23 -14.55 -16.99
N VAL A 24 -13.90 -13.52 -16.22
CA VAL A 24 -13.43 -13.70 -14.85
C VAL A 24 -14.55 -13.35 -13.88
N LEU A 25 -14.86 -14.28 -12.99
CA LEU A 25 -15.78 -14.03 -11.88
C LEU A 25 -15.09 -13.19 -10.78
N PRO A 26 -15.84 -12.49 -9.91
CA PRO A 26 -15.25 -11.67 -8.83
C PRO A 26 -14.41 -12.43 -7.80
N CYS A 27 -14.45 -13.78 -7.79
CA CYS A 27 -13.49 -14.59 -7.04
C CYS A 27 -12.11 -14.76 -7.69
N GLY A 28 -11.90 -14.21 -8.89
CA GLY A 28 -10.64 -14.34 -9.65
C GLY A 28 -10.52 -15.58 -10.54
N HIS A 29 -11.54 -16.45 -10.57
CA HIS A 29 -11.55 -17.62 -11.45
C HIS A 29 -12.08 -17.30 -12.85
N SER A 30 -11.40 -17.83 -13.86
CA SER A 30 -11.71 -17.62 -15.27
C SER A 30 -12.36 -18.84 -15.92
N PHE A 31 -13.31 -18.58 -16.82
CA PHE A 31 -14.06 -19.59 -17.58
C PHE A 31 -14.46 -19.02 -18.93
N ASP A 32 -14.71 -19.84 -19.94
CA ASP A 32 -15.27 -19.31 -21.20
C ASP A 32 -16.65 -18.71 -20.95
N ARG A 33 -16.96 -17.59 -21.63
CA ARG A 33 -18.28 -16.93 -21.55
C ARG A 33 -19.42 -17.91 -21.73
N ARG A 34 -19.30 -18.80 -22.73
CA ARG A 34 -20.28 -19.84 -23.01
C ARG A 34 -20.47 -20.79 -21.82
N CYS A 35 -19.39 -21.26 -21.23
CA CYS A 35 -19.43 -22.21 -20.13
C CYS A 35 -20.13 -21.62 -18.89
N ILE A 36 -19.84 -20.36 -18.55
CA ILE A 36 -20.52 -19.70 -17.42
C ILE A 36 -21.97 -19.39 -17.73
N ARG A 37 -22.28 -18.95 -18.96
CA ARG A 37 -23.67 -18.74 -19.39
C ARG A 37 -24.50 -20.02 -19.23
N GLU A 38 -23.97 -21.16 -19.67
CA GLU A 38 -24.61 -22.47 -19.52
C GLU A 38 -24.80 -22.83 -18.05
N CYS A 39 -23.76 -22.69 -17.19
CA CYS A 39 -23.89 -22.94 -15.75
C CYS A 39 -25.01 -22.12 -15.10
N VAL A 40 -25.12 -20.85 -15.46
CA VAL A 40 -26.12 -19.91 -14.91
C VAL A 40 -27.53 -20.22 -15.42
N GLN A 41 -27.65 -20.64 -16.68
CA GLN A 41 -28.93 -21.07 -17.23
C GLN A 41 -29.42 -22.35 -16.55
N HIS A 42 -28.53 -23.33 -16.35
CA HIS A 42 -28.87 -24.57 -15.65
C HIS A 42 -29.23 -24.36 -14.18
N SER A 43 -28.52 -23.50 -13.46
CA SER A 43 -28.80 -23.23 -12.03
C SER A 43 -30.09 -22.45 -11.82
N ASN A 44 -30.40 -21.49 -12.70
CA ASN A 44 -31.57 -20.61 -12.53
C ASN A 44 -32.86 -21.18 -13.14
N ALA A 45 -32.79 -22.10 -14.10
CA ALA A 45 -33.96 -22.80 -14.64
C ALA A 45 -34.67 -23.68 -13.58
N GLN A 46 -33.94 -24.12 -12.55
CA GLN A 46 -34.47 -24.98 -11.49
C GLN A 46 -35.23 -24.24 -10.38
N ALA A 47 -35.17 -22.90 -10.31
CA ALA A 47 -35.54 -22.19 -9.08
C ALA A 47 -36.70 -21.17 -9.18
N GLN A 48 -37.32 -20.96 -10.35
CA GLN A 48 -38.36 -19.91 -10.56
C GLN A 48 -37.98 -18.52 -9.98
N ILE A 49 -36.68 -18.19 -9.88
CA ILE A 49 -36.21 -16.94 -9.29
C ILE A 49 -36.36 -15.80 -10.32
N PRO A 50 -36.93 -14.63 -9.91
CA PRO A 50 -36.96 -13.43 -10.73
C PRO A 50 -35.57 -13.09 -11.30
N VAL A 51 -35.49 -12.66 -12.56
CA VAL A 51 -34.21 -12.45 -13.27
C VAL A 51 -33.25 -11.52 -12.49
N GLU A 52 -33.80 -10.53 -11.80
CA GLU A 52 -33.11 -9.56 -10.95
C GLU A 52 -32.53 -10.13 -9.63
N SER A 53 -32.99 -11.30 -9.21
CA SER A 53 -32.54 -12.00 -8.00
C SER A 53 -31.64 -13.21 -8.32
N ARG A 54 -31.30 -13.43 -9.59
CA ARG A 54 -30.42 -14.52 -10.00
C ARG A 54 -28.99 -14.28 -9.53
N THR A 55 -28.31 -15.35 -9.15
CA THR A 55 -26.90 -15.32 -8.77
C THR A 55 -26.07 -16.19 -9.71
N ILE A 56 -24.81 -15.81 -9.89
CA ILE A 56 -23.79 -16.63 -10.53
C ILE A 56 -23.01 -17.35 -9.42
N GLY A 57 -23.05 -18.68 -9.41
CA GLY A 57 -22.15 -19.49 -8.58
C GLY A 57 -20.87 -19.81 -9.35
N CYS A 58 -19.71 -19.63 -8.71
CA CYS A 58 -18.42 -20.05 -9.28
C CYS A 58 -18.28 -21.58 -9.23
N PRO A 59 -18.04 -22.27 -10.36
CA PRO A 59 -17.86 -23.72 -10.37
C PRO A 59 -16.62 -24.23 -9.63
N LEU A 60 -15.58 -23.40 -9.48
CA LEU A 60 -14.34 -23.78 -8.79
C LEU A 60 -14.41 -23.61 -7.27
N CYS A 61 -14.82 -22.42 -6.79
CA CYS A 61 -14.81 -22.12 -5.36
C CYS A 61 -16.19 -22.01 -4.70
N ARG A 62 -17.27 -22.17 -5.47
CA ARG A 62 -18.67 -22.15 -5.00
C ARG A 62 -19.12 -20.83 -4.36
N LYS A 63 -18.34 -19.74 -4.48
CA LYS A 63 -18.78 -18.38 -4.12
C LYS A 63 -19.90 -17.93 -5.07
N HIS A 64 -20.91 -17.25 -4.53
CA HIS A 64 -22.06 -16.76 -5.28
C HIS A 64 -22.01 -15.24 -5.40
N PHE A 65 -22.37 -14.72 -6.57
CA PHE A 65 -22.36 -13.29 -6.88
C PHE A 65 -23.73 -12.86 -7.38
N ARG A 66 -24.19 -11.67 -7.00
CA ARG A 66 -25.40 -11.08 -7.58
C ARG A 66 -25.14 -10.83 -9.06
N SER A 67 -26.01 -11.34 -9.92
CA SER A 67 -25.83 -11.20 -11.37
C SER A 67 -27.09 -10.67 -12.02
N ASN A 68 -26.93 -9.64 -12.84
CA ASN A 68 -27.87 -9.43 -13.92
C ASN A 68 -27.39 -10.34 -15.07
N VAL A 69 -28.19 -11.28 -15.56
CA VAL A 69 -27.77 -12.19 -16.67
C VAL A 69 -27.33 -11.40 -17.91
N LYS A 70 -27.82 -10.16 -18.08
CA LYS A 70 -27.33 -9.18 -19.08
C LYS A 70 -25.81 -8.93 -19.01
N PHE A 71 -25.21 -9.03 -17.82
CA PHE A 71 -23.78 -8.85 -17.57
C PHE A 71 -22.90 -9.86 -18.33
N ILE A 72 -23.37 -11.10 -18.51
CA ILE A 72 -22.62 -12.14 -19.26
C ILE A 72 -22.63 -11.84 -20.76
N ASP A 73 -23.70 -11.23 -21.25
CA ASP A 73 -23.93 -10.96 -22.67
C ASP A 73 -23.34 -9.62 -23.12
N GLU A 74 -23.24 -8.64 -22.22
CA GLU A 74 -22.61 -7.32 -22.43
C GLU A 74 -21.09 -7.32 -22.16
N TRP A 75 -20.53 -8.43 -21.69
CA TRP A 75 -19.11 -8.57 -21.39
C TRP A 75 -18.27 -8.33 -22.65
N ASN A 76 -17.60 -7.19 -22.69
CA ASN A 76 -16.83 -6.69 -23.83
C ASN A 76 -15.36 -6.47 -23.45
N SER A 77 -14.50 -6.23 -24.44
CA SER A 77 -13.05 -6.07 -24.23
C SER A 77 -12.69 -4.97 -23.24
N ARG A 78 -13.51 -3.92 -23.10
CA ARG A 78 -13.31 -2.87 -22.09
C ARG A 78 -13.55 -3.39 -20.68
N GLN A 79 -14.54 -4.25 -20.48
CA GLN A 79 -14.80 -4.87 -19.18
C GLN A 79 -13.79 -5.98 -18.85
N VAL A 80 -13.16 -6.62 -19.84
CA VAL A 80 -11.98 -7.48 -19.62
C VAL A 80 -10.83 -6.64 -19.09
N VAL A 81 -10.51 -5.51 -19.75
CA VAL A 81 -9.48 -4.57 -19.26
C VAL A 81 -9.83 -4.08 -17.86
N GLN A 82 -11.08 -3.66 -17.61
CA GLN A 82 -11.52 -3.18 -16.30
C GLN A 82 -11.52 -4.29 -15.24
N SER A 83 -11.81 -5.55 -15.62
CA SER A 83 -11.70 -6.70 -14.72
C SER A 83 -10.25 -7.10 -14.46
N MET A 84 -9.34 -6.93 -15.44
CA MET A 84 -7.89 -7.11 -15.29
C MET A 84 -7.25 -5.97 -14.47
N GLU A 85 -7.77 -4.75 -14.60
CA GLU A 85 -7.42 -3.60 -13.75
C GLU A 85 -7.93 -3.82 -12.32
N ASN A 86 -9.16 -4.35 -12.15
CA ASN A 86 -9.69 -4.79 -10.86
C ASN A 86 -9.05 -6.08 -10.34
N MET A 87 -8.24 -6.77 -11.15
CA MET A 87 -7.35 -7.86 -10.69
C MET A 87 -6.01 -7.35 -10.20
N ALA A 88 -5.64 -6.10 -10.49
CA ALA A 88 -4.43 -5.53 -9.95
C ALA A 88 -4.53 -5.55 -8.43
N ILE A 89 -3.54 -6.19 -7.80
CA ILE A 89 -3.43 -6.26 -6.35
C ILE A 89 -3.45 -4.82 -5.82
N PRO A 90 -4.47 -4.41 -5.05
CA PRO A 90 -4.54 -3.05 -4.56
C PRO A 90 -3.33 -2.77 -3.68
N VAL A 91 -2.67 -1.64 -3.93
CA VAL A 91 -1.50 -1.21 -3.17
C VAL A 91 -1.93 -0.14 -2.19
N TYR A 92 -1.88 -0.48 -0.91
CA TYR A 92 -2.13 0.44 0.19
C TYR A 92 -0.80 0.98 0.72
N GLU A 93 -0.62 2.28 0.68
CA GLU A 93 0.60 2.94 1.20
C GLU A 93 0.24 3.90 2.33
N ILE A 94 0.96 3.80 3.44
CA ILE A 94 0.90 4.79 4.51
C ILE A 94 2.24 5.51 4.60
N PHE A 95 2.21 6.84 4.55
CA PHE A 95 3.35 7.68 4.91
C PHE A 95 3.17 8.20 6.34
N VAL A 96 4.16 7.98 7.18
CA VAL A 96 4.22 8.46 8.56
C VAL A 96 5.35 9.48 8.65
N ILE A 97 5.01 10.74 8.85
CA ILE A 97 5.96 11.85 8.86
C ILE A 97 6.26 12.27 10.30
N ASP A 98 7.53 12.32 10.64
CA ASP A 98 8.03 12.90 11.87
C ASP A 98 7.93 14.42 11.81
N THR A 99 7.25 15.02 12.80
CA THR A 99 7.18 16.47 12.96
C THR A 99 7.89 16.96 14.22
N SER A 100 8.81 16.14 14.78
CA SER A 100 9.66 16.52 15.90
C SER A 100 10.45 17.80 15.64
N SER A 101 10.86 18.50 16.71
CA SER A 101 11.54 19.79 16.60
C SER A 101 12.79 19.74 15.70
N SER A 102 13.54 18.63 15.71
CA SER A 102 14.75 18.46 14.91
C SER A 102 14.48 18.45 13.40
N MET A 103 13.31 17.98 12.96
CA MET A 103 12.91 17.97 11.55
C MET A 103 12.80 19.38 10.95
N TRP A 104 12.57 20.40 11.78
CA TRP A 104 12.43 21.80 11.35
C TRP A 104 13.77 22.52 11.13
N PHE A 105 14.87 21.91 11.55
CA PHE A 105 16.21 22.49 11.38
C PHE A 105 16.91 21.89 10.16
N SER A 106 17.77 22.69 9.56
CA SER A 106 18.63 22.23 8.48
C SER A 106 19.81 21.41 8.99
N ASP A 107 20.38 20.60 8.10
CA ASP A 107 21.75 20.14 8.29
C ASP A 107 22.68 21.33 8.09
N GLU A 108 23.68 21.47 8.98
CA GLU A 108 24.66 22.57 8.99
C GLU A 108 25.34 22.81 7.63
N PHE A 109 25.37 21.79 6.76
CA PHE A 109 26.04 21.81 5.47
C PHE A 109 25.19 22.25 4.27
N PHE A 110 23.87 22.17 4.33
CA PHE A 110 23.02 22.28 3.12
C PHE A 110 21.87 23.30 3.23
N GLY A 111 21.64 23.89 4.41
CA GLY A 111 20.73 25.03 4.58
C GLY A 111 19.23 24.73 4.49
N THR A 112 18.79 23.60 3.94
CA THR A 112 17.37 23.21 3.85
C THR A 112 16.93 22.39 5.07
N ALA A 113 15.77 22.73 5.65
CA ALA A 113 15.16 21.98 6.75
C ALA A 113 14.79 20.54 6.34
N ARG A 114 14.99 19.57 7.23
CA ARG A 114 14.72 18.15 6.94
C ARG A 114 13.25 17.89 6.61
N LEU A 115 12.32 18.61 7.22
CA LEU A 115 10.90 18.51 6.90
C LEU A 115 10.61 19.00 5.48
N THR A 116 11.25 20.08 5.03
CA THR A 116 11.11 20.54 3.63
C THR A 116 11.56 19.46 2.67
N VAL A 117 12.70 18.82 2.96
CA VAL A 117 13.21 17.68 2.19
C VAL A 117 12.20 16.51 2.19
N ALA A 118 11.59 16.21 3.34
CA ALA A 118 10.57 15.16 3.47
C ALA A 118 9.34 15.45 2.61
N LYS A 119 8.88 16.71 2.59
CA LYS A 119 7.75 17.14 1.77
C LYS A 119 8.04 17.08 0.29
N ASP A 120 9.21 17.55 -0.13
CA ASP A 120 9.59 17.53 -1.54
C ASP A 120 9.67 16.09 -2.05
N PHE A 121 10.28 15.19 -1.25
CA PHE A 121 10.25 13.75 -1.49
C PHE A 121 8.81 13.25 -1.62
N LEU A 122 7.97 13.47 -0.61
CA LEU A 122 6.59 12.97 -0.62
C LEU A 122 5.78 13.52 -1.79
N ARG A 123 5.92 14.82 -2.12
CA ARG A 123 5.24 15.47 -3.23
C ARG A 123 5.59 14.81 -4.55
N GLU A 124 6.87 14.49 -4.77
CA GLU A 124 7.31 13.81 -5.99
C GLU A 124 6.75 12.38 -6.07
N ILE A 125 6.73 11.64 -4.95
CA ILE A 125 6.09 10.31 -4.89
C ILE A 125 4.59 10.40 -5.20
N LEU A 126 3.87 11.29 -4.53
CA LEU A 126 2.42 11.43 -4.71
C LEU A 126 2.05 11.83 -6.14
N ASN A 127 2.83 12.70 -6.78
CA ASN A 127 2.61 13.05 -8.19
C ASN A 127 2.77 11.83 -9.12
N GLU A 128 3.74 10.96 -8.86
CA GLU A 128 3.91 9.74 -9.63
C GLU A 128 2.77 8.75 -9.38
N ARG A 129 2.36 8.58 -8.11
CA ARG A 129 1.24 7.70 -7.75
C ARG A 129 -0.10 8.18 -8.33
N LYS A 130 -0.33 9.50 -8.36
CA LYS A 130 -1.48 10.13 -9.00
C LYS A 130 -1.57 9.77 -10.48
N ARG A 131 -0.45 9.77 -11.22
CA ARG A 131 -0.43 9.36 -12.65
C ARG A 131 -0.82 7.89 -12.82
N SER A 132 -0.44 7.03 -11.87
CA SER A 132 -0.75 5.60 -11.93
C SER A 132 -2.21 5.28 -11.57
N GLY A 133 -2.82 6.02 -10.65
CA GLY A 133 -4.21 5.82 -10.19
C GLY A 133 -4.49 4.52 -9.44
N LYS A 134 -3.45 3.74 -9.08
CA LYS A 134 -3.58 2.37 -8.55
C LYS A 134 -3.43 2.27 -7.03
N ASN A 135 -2.89 3.30 -6.39
CA ASN A 135 -2.51 3.28 -4.99
C ASN A 135 -3.57 3.98 -4.14
N LEU A 136 -3.97 3.34 -3.05
CA LEU A 136 -4.72 3.98 -1.98
C LEU A 136 -3.71 4.44 -0.94
N ILE A 137 -3.63 5.75 -0.74
CA ILE A 137 -2.56 6.36 0.04
C ILE A 137 -3.16 7.12 1.21
N ALA A 138 -2.57 6.95 2.39
CA ALA A 138 -2.87 7.75 3.57
C ALA A 138 -1.59 8.38 4.11
N CYS A 139 -1.73 9.53 4.77
CA CYS A 139 -0.61 10.26 5.33
C CYS A 139 -0.91 10.70 6.76
N TYR A 140 0.00 10.37 7.67
CA TYR A 140 -0.13 10.59 9.11
C TYR A 140 1.11 11.28 9.68
N TYR A 141 0.90 11.90 10.83
CA TYR A 141 1.93 12.55 11.61
C TYR A 141 2.19 11.80 12.90
N PHE A 142 3.41 11.93 13.40
CA PHE A 142 3.72 11.72 14.80
C PHE A 142 4.55 12.88 15.34
N ASN A 143 4.40 13.15 16.63
CA ASN A 143 4.83 14.40 17.28
C ASN A 143 4.02 15.65 16.84
N ALA A 144 2.71 15.50 16.62
CA ALA A 144 1.80 16.58 16.23
C ALA A 144 0.52 16.60 17.09
N SER A 145 -0.18 17.74 17.10
CA SER A 145 -1.49 17.92 17.77
C SER A 145 -2.60 17.11 17.07
N THR A 146 -2.53 17.01 15.73
CA THR A 146 -3.32 16.14 14.89
C THR A 146 -2.42 15.05 14.30
N ASN A 147 -2.85 13.79 14.34
CA ASN A 147 -2.04 12.67 13.84
C ASN A 147 -2.32 12.33 12.37
N GLN A 148 -3.22 13.03 11.68
CA GLN A 148 -3.69 12.70 10.34
C GLN A 148 -3.61 13.91 9.41
N LEU A 149 -3.02 13.72 8.23
CA LEU A 149 -3.10 14.66 7.12
C LEU A 149 -4.30 14.33 6.24
N PHE A 150 -4.35 13.09 5.73
CA PHE A 150 -5.48 12.52 4.99
C PHE A 150 -5.53 11.00 5.18
N ASP A 151 -6.73 10.42 5.09
CA ASP A 151 -6.93 8.96 5.15
C ASP A 151 -6.82 8.34 3.74
N PHE A 152 -7.00 7.03 3.62
CA PHE A 152 -6.86 6.32 2.35
C PHE A 152 -7.74 6.90 1.24
N SER A 153 -7.10 7.49 0.23
CA SER A 153 -7.74 7.95 -0.99
C SER A 153 -6.86 7.67 -2.21
N VAL A 154 -7.47 7.72 -3.39
CA VAL A 154 -6.71 7.90 -4.63
C VAL A 154 -6.28 9.36 -4.67
N ILE A 155 -4.98 9.59 -4.76
CA ILE A 155 -4.40 10.93 -4.63
C ILE A 155 -4.83 11.87 -5.76
N ASP A 156 -5.29 13.07 -5.38
CA ASP A 156 -5.56 14.19 -6.26
C ASP A 156 -4.73 15.45 -5.90
N ASP A 157 -5.02 16.60 -6.53
CA ASP A 157 -4.27 17.85 -6.27
C ASP A 157 -4.48 18.41 -4.85
N ASN A 158 -5.60 18.10 -4.20
CA ASN A 158 -5.93 18.54 -2.85
C ASN A 158 -5.03 17.85 -1.83
N GLU A 159 -4.87 16.53 -1.89
CA GLU A 159 -3.95 15.82 -0.97
C GLU A 159 -2.51 16.30 -1.17
N ILE A 160 -2.08 16.52 -2.42
CA ILE A 160 -0.74 17.03 -2.72
C ILE A 160 -0.55 18.43 -2.12
N SER A 161 -1.52 19.33 -2.32
CA SER A 161 -1.48 20.70 -1.79
C SER A 161 -1.52 20.73 -0.25
N SER A 162 -2.18 19.75 0.38
CA SER A 162 -2.25 19.65 1.85
C SER A 162 -0.87 19.46 2.49
N ILE A 163 0.10 18.90 1.77
CA ILE A 163 1.49 18.75 2.23
C ILE A 163 2.15 20.13 2.44
N ASP A 164 1.76 21.14 1.67
CA ASP A 164 2.35 22.48 1.75
C ASP A 164 1.82 23.25 2.97
N LEU A 165 0.63 22.91 3.46
CA LEU A 165 0.04 23.49 4.67
C LEU A 165 0.79 23.11 5.95
N LEU A 166 1.68 22.13 5.89
CA LEU A 166 2.65 21.88 6.94
C LEU A 166 3.53 23.12 7.13
N THR A 167 3.25 23.97 8.09
CA THR A 167 4.10 25.13 8.37
C THR A 167 4.81 24.94 9.69
N PRO A 168 5.96 25.62 9.92
CA PRO A 168 6.64 25.62 11.21
C PRO A 168 5.77 26.34 12.23
N ASP A 169 4.71 25.68 12.68
CA ASP A 169 3.88 26.20 13.75
C ASP A 169 4.36 25.60 15.07
N THR A 170 4.92 26.49 15.88
CA THR A 170 5.40 26.24 17.24
C THR A 170 4.33 25.69 18.20
N SER A 171 3.05 25.72 17.82
CA SER A 171 1.94 25.14 18.59
C SER A 171 1.83 23.60 18.48
N PHE A 172 2.41 22.99 17.43
CA PHE A 172 2.31 21.55 17.15
C PHE A 172 3.12 20.67 18.11
N PHE A 173 4.09 21.23 18.84
CA PHE A 173 5.04 20.48 19.68
C PHE A 173 4.47 20.00 21.03
N THR A 174 3.18 20.20 21.29
CA THR A 174 2.60 19.93 22.61
C THR A 174 2.35 18.44 22.89
N LYS A 175 2.31 17.59 21.86
CA LYS A 175 2.05 16.14 22.01
C LYS A 175 3.20 15.30 21.45
N LYS A 176 3.95 14.64 22.35
CA LYS A 176 4.96 13.63 21.98
C LYS A 176 4.25 12.30 21.71
N THR A 177 3.97 12.01 20.45
CA THR A 177 3.45 10.70 20.03
C THR A 177 4.63 9.81 19.68
N ALA A 178 4.76 8.67 20.35
CA ALA A 178 5.86 7.74 20.11
C ALA A 178 5.73 7.08 18.73
N VAL A 179 6.85 6.94 18.00
CA VAL A 179 6.87 6.36 16.64
C VAL A 179 6.21 4.97 16.58
N TYR A 180 6.40 4.12 17.60
CA TYR A 180 5.80 2.78 17.65
C TYR A 180 4.28 2.82 17.84
N ASP A 181 3.75 3.81 18.57
CA ASP A 181 2.31 3.97 18.75
C ASP A 181 1.68 4.43 17.42
N SER A 182 2.30 5.40 16.73
CA SER A 182 1.83 5.83 15.41
C SER A 182 1.85 4.72 14.38
N ILE A 183 2.91 3.91 14.33
CA ILE A 183 2.97 2.74 13.44
C ILE A 183 1.92 1.70 13.82
N SER A 184 1.71 1.46 15.12
CA SER A 184 0.67 0.53 15.61
C SER A 184 -0.73 0.95 15.19
N ASP A 185 -1.01 2.26 15.18
CA ASP A 185 -2.29 2.80 14.72
C ASP A 185 -2.44 2.66 13.19
N CYS A 186 -1.38 2.91 12.44
CA CYS A 186 -1.35 2.71 10.98
C CYS A 186 -1.60 1.23 10.61
N MET A 187 -0.96 0.32 11.34
CA MET A 187 -1.13 -1.13 11.20
C MET A 187 -2.58 -1.58 11.43
N GLN A 188 -3.26 -1.02 12.43
CA GLN A 188 -4.68 -1.29 12.69
C GLN A 188 -5.59 -0.70 11.61
N LYS A 189 -5.25 0.48 11.07
CA LYS A 189 -6.00 1.08 9.96
C LYS A 189 -6.01 0.21 8.71
N PHE A 190 -4.88 -0.42 8.34
CA PHE A 190 -4.88 -1.41 7.25
C PHE A 190 -5.86 -2.56 7.50
N GLN A 191 -5.93 -3.08 8.75
CA GLN A 191 -6.90 -4.13 9.06
C GLN A 191 -8.34 -3.67 8.89
N ASN A 192 -8.64 -2.46 9.34
CA ASN A 192 -9.99 -1.91 9.27
C ASN A 192 -10.45 -1.71 7.82
N GLU A 193 -9.60 -1.14 6.96
CA GLU A 193 -10.00 -0.94 5.55
C GLU A 193 -10.21 -2.25 4.81
N ILE A 194 -9.45 -3.28 5.14
CA ILE A 194 -9.56 -4.56 4.45
C ILE A 194 -10.80 -5.32 4.90
N ARG A 195 -11.13 -5.24 6.20
CA ARG A 195 -12.38 -5.76 6.73
C ARG A 195 -13.59 -4.98 6.20
N GLY A 196 -13.50 -3.66 6.16
CA GLY A 196 -14.58 -2.78 5.68
C GLY A 196 -14.87 -2.94 4.20
N ALA A 197 -13.83 -3.13 3.38
CA ALA A 197 -13.98 -3.29 1.94
C ALA A 197 -14.38 -4.71 1.50
N ASN A 198 -14.59 -5.67 2.42
CA ASN A 198 -14.86 -7.09 2.12
C ASN A 198 -13.87 -7.69 1.10
N ILE A 199 -12.62 -7.21 1.11
CA ILE A 199 -11.61 -7.61 0.12
C ILE A 199 -11.14 -9.02 0.48
N LEU A 200 -11.60 -9.98 -0.32
CA LEU A 200 -11.14 -11.38 -0.30
C LEU A 200 -9.83 -11.58 -1.09
N GLN A 201 -9.29 -10.52 -1.68
CA GLN A 201 -8.16 -10.54 -2.60
C GLN A 201 -6.87 -10.13 -1.89
N GLU A 202 -5.73 -10.65 -2.36
CA GLU A 202 -4.41 -10.23 -1.87
C GLU A 202 -4.23 -8.73 -2.09
N SER A 203 -3.54 -8.05 -1.16
CA SER A 203 -3.22 -6.63 -1.24
C SER A 203 -1.77 -6.39 -0.82
N GLU A 204 -1.10 -5.46 -1.48
CA GLU A 204 0.21 -4.98 -1.04
C GLU A 204 0.00 -3.88 0.00
N ARG A 205 0.77 -3.94 1.09
CA ARG A 205 0.63 -2.99 2.20
C ARG A 205 2.01 -2.47 2.58
N LYS A 206 2.21 -1.17 2.42
CA LYS A 206 3.52 -0.53 2.61
C LYS A 206 3.42 0.59 3.63
N ILE A 207 4.30 0.61 4.62
CA ILE A 207 4.46 1.72 5.56
C ILE A 207 5.82 2.37 5.33
N TYR A 208 5.82 3.67 5.06
CA TYR A 208 7.02 4.49 4.96
C TYR A 208 7.09 5.43 6.15
N VAL A 209 8.19 5.39 6.89
CA VAL A 209 8.44 6.31 8.01
C VAL A 209 9.49 7.32 7.58
N LEU A 210 9.15 8.60 7.58
CA LEU A 210 10.06 9.71 7.25
C LEU A 210 10.46 10.40 8.56
N SER A 211 11.69 10.23 9.01
CA SER A 211 12.18 10.78 10.29
C SER A 211 13.66 11.10 10.21
N ASP A 212 14.14 12.03 11.03
CA ASP A 212 15.59 12.28 11.20
C ASP A 212 16.20 11.45 12.34
N GLY A 213 15.46 10.46 12.85
CA GLY A 213 15.95 9.54 13.86
C GLY A 213 16.08 10.16 15.26
N CYS A 214 15.83 11.46 15.39
CA CYS A 214 15.87 12.16 16.66
C CYS A 214 14.61 11.84 17.47
N ASP A 215 14.72 11.86 18.79
CA ASP A 215 13.57 11.74 19.71
C ASP A 215 12.62 10.53 19.52
N ASN A 216 13.04 9.47 18.82
CA ASN A 216 12.29 8.21 18.70
C ASN A 216 12.25 7.37 20.00
N ARG A 217 12.50 7.99 21.16
CA ARG A 217 12.43 7.34 22.47
C ARG A 217 11.00 6.99 22.78
N SER A 218 10.70 5.71 22.60
CA SER A 218 9.39 5.16 22.92
C SER A 218 9.44 4.45 24.26
N ARG A 219 8.37 4.57 25.04
CA ARG A 219 8.28 3.86 26.31
C ARG A 219 8.32 2.35 26.05
N PRO A 220 8.86 1.53 26.96
CA PRO A 220 8.85 0.08 26.82
C PRO A 220 7.45 -0.48 26.51
N SER A 221 6.39 0.13 27.07
CA SER A 221 5.00 -0.20 26.79
C SER A 221 4.59 0.00 25.32
N SER A 222 5.06 1.07 24.66
CA SER A 222 4.76 1.34 23.25
C SER A 222 5.46 0.33 22.34
N ILE A 223 6.70 -0.04 22.67
CA ILE A 223 7.45 -1.07 21.95
C ILE A 223 6.76 -2.43 22.10
N GLN A 224 6.35 -2.78 23.32
CA GLN A 224 5.64 -4.03 23.59
C GLN A 224 4.28 -4.08 22.87
N ARG A 225 3.53 -2.98 22.87
CA ARG A 225 2.26 -2.86 22.14
C ARG A 225 2.46 -3.09 20.65
N TYR A 226 3.47 -2.45 20.05
CA TYR A 226 3.83 -2.66 18.66
C TYR A 226 4.19 -4.12 18.38
N GLN A 227 5.01 -4.76 19.22
CA GLN A 227 5.39 -6.16 19.04
C GLN A 227 4.17 -7.09 19.05
N LEU A 228 3.21 -6.87 19.95
CA LEU A 228 1.97 -7.65 20.01
C LEU A 228 1.10 -7.46 18.76
N ILE A 229 0.91 -6.22 18.32
CA ILE A 229 0.13 -5.88 17.12
C ILE A 229 0.80 -6.45 15.87
N SER A 230 2.11 -6.27 15.73
CA SER A 230 2.90 -6.77 14.61
C SER A 230 2.87 -8.30 14.51
N GLN A 231 3.02 -9.02 15.63
CA GLN A 231 2.91 -10.48 15.67
C GLN A 231 1.52 -10.98 15.29
N ARG A 232 0.46 -10.29 15.73
CA ARG A 232 -0.91 -10.64 15.38
C ARG A 232 -1.14 -10.44 13.88
N LEU A 233 -0.71 -9.29 13.36
CA LEU A 233 -0.89 -8.90 11.97
C LEU A 233 -0.11 -9.75 10.99
N ALA A 234 1.12 -10.13 11.33
CA ALA A 234 1.95 -10.98 10.49
C ALA A 234 1.32 -12.34 10.15
N LYS A 235 0.33 -12.79 10.93
CA LYS A 235 -0.46 -14.01 10.64
C LYS A 235 -1.58 -13.78 9.65
N GLU A 236 -2.09 -12.56 9.57
CA GLU A 236 -3.25 -12.17 8.77
C GLU A 236 -2.83 -11.50 7.45
N ALA A 237 -1.66 -10.86 7.42
CA ALA A 237 -1.14 -10.18 6.25
C ALA A 237 0.34 -9.79 6.35
N THR A 238 0.97 -9.70 5.18
CA THR A 238 2.31 -9.12 5.03
C THR A 238 2.21 -7.60 4.95
N ILE A 239 2.91 -6.89 5.83
CA ILE A 239 3.11 -5.44 5.75
C ILE A 239 4.60 -5.21 5.53
N GLU A 240 4.95 -4.59 4.41
CA GLU A 240 6.31 -4.15 4.15
C GLU A 240 6.54 -2.78 4.77
N GLY A 241 7.57 -2.68 5.60
CA GLY A 241 7.93 -1.42 6.22
C GLY A 241 9.27 -0.91 5.71
N THR A 242 9.36 0.41 5.55
CA THR A 242 10.56 1.11 5.15
C THR A 242 10.74 2.35 6.03
N PHE A 243 11.84 2.41 6.77
CA PHE A 243 12.27 3.58 7.52
C PHE A 243 13.23 4.39 6.65
N ILE A 244 12.86 5.63 6.36
CA ILE A 244 13.60 6.57 5.52
C ILE A 244 14.11 7.68 6.41
N GLN A 245 15.40 7.59 6.71
CA GLN A 245 16.12 8.54 7.54
C GLN A 245 16.51 9.78 6.73
N ILE A 246 16.10 10.95 7.19
CA ILE A 246 16.42 12.23 6.56
C ILE A 246 17.55 12.91 7.32
N GLY A 247 18.59 13.31 6.59
CA GLY A 247 19.80 13.86 7.17
C GLY A 247 20.74 12.80 7.75
N LEU A 248 21.94 13.25 8.11
CA LEU A 248 23.04 12.38 8.55
C LEU A 248 23.19 12.29 10.07
N LYS A 249 22.44 13.10 10.82
CA LYS A 249 22.42 13.05 12.29
C LYS A 249 21.62 11.81 12.75
N ASN A 250 22.01 11.23 13.89
CA ASN A 250 21.29 10.12 14.55
C ASN A 250 21.09 8.82 13.73
N LEU A 251 21.88 8.57 12.68
CA LEU A 251 21.76 7.36 11.83
C LEU A 251 21.73 6.04 12.62
N LYS A 252 22.54 5.92 13.68
CA LYS A 252 22.55 4.72 14.55
C LYS A 252 21.21 4.51 15.26
N THR A 253 20.58 5.59 15.71
CA THR A 253 19.28 5.55 16.38
C THR A 253 18.18 5.20 15.38
N GLY A 254 18.15 5.86 14.22
CA GLY A 254 17.21 5.54 13.14
C GLY A 254 17.31 4.07 12.69
N LYS A 255 18.53 3.57 12.46
CA LYS A 255 18.78 2.17 12.09
C LYS A 255 18.35 1.20 13.19
N SER A 256 18.55 1.55 14.46
CA SER A 256 18.10 0.72 15.60
C SER A 256 16.57 0.63 15.65
N VAL A 257 15.86 1.74 15.41
CA VAL A 257 14.40 1.76 15.32
C VAL A 257 13.93 0.91 14.15
N ALA A 258 14.51 1.08 12.96
CA ALA A 258 14.18 0.27 11.79
C ALA A 258 14.38 -1.23 12.04
N ASN A 259 15.47 -1.63 12.69
CA ASN A 259 15.73 -3.03 13.05
C ASN A 259 14.68 -3.60 14.01
N LEU A 260 14.27 -2.82 15.02
CA LEU A 260 13.22 -3.23 15.97
C LEU A 260 11.86 -3.37 15.29
N LEU A 261 11.56 -2.49 14.33
CA LEU A 261 10.37 -2.57 13.48
C LEU A 261 10.47 -3.68 12.42
N ARG A 262 11.67 -4.21 12.16
CA ARG A 262 11.99 -5.10 11.03
C ARG A 262 11.71 -4.45 9.67
N TYR A 263 11.98 -3.16 9.57
CA TYR A 263 11.77 -2.37 8.36
C TYR A 263 13.07 -2.25 7.57
N ARG A 264 12.96 -2.10 6.25
CA ARG A 264 14.09 -1.67 5.41
C ARG A 264 14.57 -0.31 5.91
N PHE A 265 15.88 -0.08 5.91
CA PHE A 265 16.46 1.20 6.31
C PHE A 265 17.13 1.86 5.12
N HIS A 266 16.65 3.04 4.77
CA HIS A 266 17.32 3.93 3.82
C HIS A 266 17.62 5.25 4.50
N HIS A 267 18.61 5.98 3.98
CA HIS A 267 18.85 7.34 4.41
C HIS A 267 19.36 8.19 3.26
N PHE A 268 19.11 9.49 3.36
CA PHE A 268 19.66 10.47 2.43
C PHE A 268 19.77 11.84 3.12
N GLY A 269 20.68 12.68 2.65
CA GLY A 269 20.79 14.07 3.07
C GLY A 269 20.12 15.01 2.07
N SER A 270 19.96 16.28 2.43
CA SER A 270 19.43 17.29 1.50
C SER A 270 20.23 17.40 0.20
N GLY A 271 21.56 17.21 0.24
CA GLY A 271 22.42 17.26 -0.95
C GLY A 271 22.18 16.17 -2.00
N ASN A 272 21.58 15.03 -1.64
CA ASN A 272 21.30 13.93 -2.56
C ASN A 272 19.82 13.51 -2.60
N ALA A 273 18.93 14.31 -2.02
CA ALA A 273 17.49 14.03 -1.95
C ALA A 273 16.87 13.73 -3.32
N ALA A 274 17.08 14.60 -4.31
CA ALA A 274 16.53 14.41 -5.65
C ALA A 274 17.00 13.12 -6.33
N LEU A 275 18.27 12.73 -6.12
CA LEU A 275 18.81 11.47 -6.64
C LEU A 275 18.18 10.27 -5.94
N PHE A 276 18.04 10.34 -4.61
CA PHE A 276 17.36 9.32 -3.83
C PHE A 276 15.90 9.15 -4.28
N THR A 277 15.15 10.24 -4.43
CA THR A 277 13.73 10.18 -4.85
C THR A 277 13.57 9.49 -6.20
N ARG A 278 14.41 9.83 -7.19
CA ARG A 278 14.39 9.18 -8.51
C ARG A 278 14.69 7.69 -8.42
N GLY A 279 15.71 7.31 -7.64
CA GLY A 279 16.05 5.90 -7.43
C GLY A 279 15.02 5.13 -6.58
N PHE A 280 14.24 5.83 -5.77
CA PHE A 280 13.12 5.25 -5.03
C PHE A 280 11.90 5.00 -5.94
N LEU A 281 11.68 5.88 -6.92
CA LEU A 281 10.62 5.74 -7.91
C LEU A 281 10.92 4.71 -9.01
N SER A 282 12.19 4.34 -9.23
CA SER A 282 12.53 3.39 -10.29
C SER A 282 12.08 1.97 -9.94
N GLU A 283 11.37 1.32 -10.86
CA GLU A 283 10.89 -0.07 -10.71
C GLU A 283 12.02 -1.11 -10.81
N ASN A 284 13.26 -0.67 -11.06
CA ASN A 284 14.39 -1.56 -11.28
C ASN A 284 15.19 -1.80 -9.97
N PRO A 285 15.10 -2.98 -9.35
CA PRO A 285 15.74 -3.25 -8.06
C PRO A 285 17.27 -3.13 -8.10
N SER A 286 17.90 -3.33 -9.27
CA SER A 286 19.35 -3.18 -9.41
C SER A 286 19.81 -1.71 -9.39
N GLU A 287 18.98 -0.79 -9.88
CA GLU A 287 19.26 0.65 -9.76
C GLU A 287 19.04 1.10 -8.32
N HIS A 288 17.91 0.74 -7.73
CA HIS A 288 17.60 1.01 -6.33
C HIS A 288 18.73 0.56 -5.39
N ASN A 289 19.22 -0.68 -5.54
CA ASN A 289 20.33 -1.20 -4.71
C ASN A 289 21.67 -0.50 -4.98
N ARG A 290 21.94 -0.06 -6.22
CA ARG A 290 23.19 0.65 -6.55
C ARG A 290 23.23 2.06 -5.94
N PHE A 291 22.07 2.72 -5.85
CA PHE A 291 21.92 4.04 -5.23
C PHE A 291 21.89 3.97 -3.69
N VAL A 292 21.29 2.92 -3.12
CA VAL A 292 21.26 2.68 -1.67
C VAL A 292 22.62 2.20 -1.13
N ALA A 293 23.36 1.38 -1.90
CA ALA A 293 24.67 0.84 -1.49
C ALA A 293 25.79 1.89 -1.40
N HIS A 294 25.75 2.95 -2.20
CA HIS A 294 26.75 4.02 -2.14
C HIS A 294 26.63 4.93 -0.91
N HIS A 295 25.53 4.82 -0.16
CA HIS A 295 25.29 5.67 1.01
C HIS A 295 25.15 4.88 2.32
N THR A 296 24.85 3.59 2.28
CA THR A 296 24.65 2.73 3.48
C THR A 296 25.93 2.22 4.14
N SER A 297 27.13 2.52 3.62
CA SER A 297 28.40 2.22 4.28
C SER A 297 28.64 3.17 5.46
N LEU A 298 28.11 2.78 6.62
CA LEU A 298 28.55 3.21 7.95
C LEU A 298 29.59 2.21 8.48
#